data_AF-A0A929FLS4-F1
#
_entry.id   AF-A0A929FLS4-F1
#
_cell.length_a   1.000
_cell.length_b   1.000
_cell.length_c   1.000
_cell.angle_alpha   90.00
_cell.angle_beta   90.00
_cell.angle_gamma   90.00
#
_symmetry.space_group_name_H-M   'P 1'
#
loop_
_entity.id
_entity.type
_entity.pdbx_description
1 polymer ?
#
loop_
_entity_poly.entity_id
_entity_poly.type
_entity_poly.pdbx_seq_one_letter_code
_entity_poly.pdbx_strand_id
1 'polypeptide(L)'
;MANKSNQPRNDDAVLGGYNPPPRSGMVLGGIQGVKVRLSSPFVEERIAAASEALKYGDAGLDLILQALQDDSGQVRRIAHLLLWERTEPHVRQAIQNYAPTDMVACWRLDETEGKTATDSVGSHHGTIEGATPTTIVPGRMPGLGGAGNPDEINPDSYRFVEFVLPKGLGSALSFDGNDYVEVPNAPELNFGTGDFSICIGIKTRSRGGIDVILDKRVEISGSVQGYCCCIYQGRLLLQLADGIESEWTNYDSQFAIADDKWHHIVVTIDRDCADGGRWYVDGIEVGKRFNPTNRQGSVSNFKPLIMGRRSDNSSSPGFFKGSMSDVRLFNRVLDAAEVPAIYQVVGVRVTRSSFQRGIR
;
A
#
# COMPACT_ATOMS: atom_id res chain seq x y z
N MET A 1 73.85 -1.58 18.50
CA MET A 1 73.01 -1.10 17.37
C MET A 1 71.74 -1.93 17.40
N ALA A 2 70.60 -1.27 17.61
CA ALA A 2 69.34 -1.90 17.99
C ALA A 2 68.57 -2.50 16.79
N ASN A 3 67.99 -3.67 17.04
CA ASN A 3 67.20 -4.48 16.12
C ASN A 3 65.81 -3.84 15.87
N LYS A 4 65.39 -3.76 14.61
CA LYS A 4 64.01 -3.45 14.21
C LYS A 4 63.20 -4.75 14.13
N SER A 5 62.21 -4.93 15.00
CA SER A 5 61.08 -5.84 14.74
C SER A 5 59.89 -5.51 15.65
N ASN A 6 59.03 -4.58 15.23
CA ASN A 6 57.68 -4.44 15.78
C ASN A 6 56.72 -4.36 14.59
N GLN A 7 56.37 -5.51 14.02
CA GLN A 7 55.15 -5.69 13.25
C GLN A 7 54.25 -6.65 14.04
N PRO A 8 52.97 -6.29 14.27
CA PRO A 8 52.07 -7.10 15.07
C PRO A 8 51.75 -8.43 14.36
N ARG A 9 51.61 -9.50 15.15
CA ARG A 9 51.18 -10.83 14.68
C ARG A 9 49.66 -10.87 14.50
N ASN A 10 49.15 -11.92 13.85
CA ASN A 10 47.71 -12.11 13.57
C ASN A 10 46.81 -12.14 14.82
N ASP A 11 47.40 -12.16 16.02
CA ASP A 11 46.73 -12.31 17.30
C ASP A 11 46.93 -11.09 18.21
N ASP A 12 47.63 -10.04 17.72
CA ASP A 12 47.90 -8.82 18.50
C ASP A 12 46.68 -7.89 18.51
N ALA A 13 46.15 -7.61 19.70
CA ALA A 13 45.04 -6.68 19.89
C ALA A 13 45.47 -5.24 19.58
N VAL A 14 44.80 -4.60 18.60
CA VAL A 14 44.95 -3.18 18.29
C VAL A 14 44.08 -2.36 19.24
N LEU A 15 44.70 -1.48 20.03
CA LEU A 15 43.98 -0.53 20.89
C LEU A 15 43.30 0.54 20.03
N GLY A 16 41.97 0.47 19.93
CA GLY A 16 41.12 1.50 19.33
C GLY A 16 41.18 2.82 20.11
N GLY A 17 41.13 3.94 19.39
CA GLY A 17 41.19 5.29 19.95
C GLY A 17 40.04 5.65 20.91
N TYR A 18 40.19 6.81 21.55
CA TYR A 18 39.42 7.40 22.66
C TYR A 18 37.90 7.64 22.42
N ASN A 19 37.14 6.63 21.99
CA ASN A 19 35.68 6.62 22.16
C ASN A 19 35.32 5.77 23.39
N PRO A 20 34.47 6.25 24.30
CA PRO A 20 34.06 5.45 25.45
C PRO A 20 33.31 4.19 24.97
N PRO A 21 33.60 3.00 25.54
CA PRO A 21 32.98 1.77 25.10
C PRO A 21 31.47 1.76 25.44
N PRO A 22 30.61 1.15 24.60
CA PRO A 22 29.23 0.89 24.98
C PRO A 22 29.19 0.00 26.24
N ARG A 23 28.39 0.39 27.23
CA ARG A 23 28.14 -0.46 28.41
C ARG A 23 27.32 -1.67 27.95
N SER A 24 27.94 -2.85 28.10
CA SER A 24 27.50 -4.19 27.65
C SER A 24 28.06 -4.58 26.27
N GLY A 25 29.29 -5.10 26.30
CA GLY A 25 30.08 -5.43 25.12
C GLY A 25 29.80 -6.80 24.52
N MET A 26 29.93 -6.85 23.20
CA MET A 26 30.70 -7.79 22.38
C MET A 26 30.45 -7.34 20.94
N VAL A 27 31.42 -6.72 20.27
CA VAL A 27 31.29 -6.45 18.82
C VAL A 27 31.49 -7.78 18.13
N LEU A 28 30.45 -8.61 18.10
CA LEU A 28 30.43 -9.79 17.26
C LEU A 28 30.51 -9.29 15.81
N GLY A 29 31.68 -9.37 15.20
CA GLY A 29 31.80 -9.15 13.76
C GLY A 29 31.04 -10.24 12.99
N GLY A 30 30.74 -9.96 11.72
CA GLY A 30 30.13 -10.97 10.86
C GLY A 30 28.65 -11.22 11.15
N ILE A 31 28.17 -12.40 10.72
CA ILE A 31 26.75 -12.78 10.83
C ILE A 31 26.22 -12.83 12.26
N GLN A 32 27.07 -13.09 13.26
CA GLN A 32 26.64 -13.10 14.66
C GLN A 32 26.30 -11.69 15.17
N GLY A 33 27.01 -10.66 14.71
CA GLY A 33 26.66 -9.26 14.98
C GLY A 33 25.36 -8.84 14.33
N VAL A 34 25.06 -9.40 13.15
CA VAL A 34 23.76 -9.21 12.49
C VAL A 34 22.65 -9.81 13.34
N LYS A 35 22.80 -11.06 13.82
CA LYS A 35 21.80 -11.71 14.69
C LYS A 35 21.51 -10.91 15.96
N VAL A 36 22.56 -10.41 16.61
CA VAL A 36 22.39 -9.59 17.84
C VAL A 36 21.64 -8.30 17.53
N ARG A 37 22.01 -7.57 16.48
CA ARG A 37 21.33 -6.33 16.12
C ARG A 37 19.90 -6.55 15.63
N LEU A 38 19.59 -7.68 15.00
CA LEU A 38 18.20 -8.07 14.68
C LEU A 38 17.33 -8.31 15.93
N SER A 39 17.93 -8.52 17.10
CA SER A 39 17.19 -8.61 18.38
C SER A 39 17.21 -7.30 19.18
N SER A 40 17.71 -6.20 18.58
CA SER A 40 17.80 -4.90 19.24
C SER A 40 16.41 -4.33 19.54
N PRO A 41 16.21 -3.62 20.68
CA PRO A 41 14.98 -2.88 20.91
C PRO A 41 14.79 -1.71 19.92
N PHE A 42 15.86 -1.27 19.25
CA PHE A 42 15.82 -0.15 18.30
C PHE A 42 15.50 -0.63 16.89
N VAL A 43 14.44 -0.09 16.30
CA VAL A 43 13.94 -0.47 14.97
C VAL A 43 15.00 -0.21 13.89
N GLU A 44 15.71 0.91 13.98
CA GLU A 44 16.74 1.33 13.04
C GLU A 44 17.93 0.36 13.01
N GLU A 45 18.31 -0.17 14.17
CA GLU A 45 19.37 -1.18 14.26
C GLU A 45 18.94 -2.50 13.63
N ARG A 46 17.68 -2.91 13.82
CA ARG A 46 17.12 -4.11 13.18
C ARG A 46 17.05 -3.95 11.67
N ILE A 47 16.62 -2.79 11.16
CA ILE A 47 16.60 -2.47 9.72
C ILE A 47 18.01 -2.53 9.12
N ALA A 48 18.99 -1.90 9.78
CA ALA A 48 20.38 -1.92 9.32
C ALA A 48 20.95 -3.35 9.31
N ALA A 49 20.63 -4.14 10.34
CA ALA A 49 21.05 -5.54 10.42
C ALA A 49 20.41 -6.42 9.34
N ALA A 50 19.09 -6.28 9.08
CA ALA A 50 18.41 -7.00 8.01
C ALA A 50 19.05 -6.70 6.63
N SER A 51 19.38 -5.44 6.38
CA SER A 51 20.05 -5.02 5.15
C SER A 51 21.48 -5.60 5.04
N GLU A 52 22.22 -5.63 6.15
CA GLU A 52 23.56 -6.22 6.20
C GLU A 52 23.56 -7.73 6.02
N ALA A 53 22.49 -8.42 6.44
CA ALA A 53 22.35 -9.87 6.35
C ALA A 53 22.57 -10.39 4.91
N LEU A 54 22.21 -9.62 3.88
CA LEU A 54 22.44 -9.97 2.47
C LEU A 54 23.89 -10.35 2.14
N LYS A 55 24.87 -9.84 2.90
CA LYS A 55 26.30 -10.12 2.70
C LYS A 55 26.69 -11.57 3.05
N TYR A 56 25.82 -12.33 3.74
CA TYR A 56 26.14 -13.63 4.31
C TYR A 56 25.43 -14.81 3.62
N GLY A 57 25.00 -14.65 2.37
CA GLY A 57 24.42 -15.74 1.56
C GLY A 57 23.18 -16.37 2.20
N ASP A 58 23.05 -17.69 2.13
CA ASP A 58 21.89 -18.43 2.64
C ASP A 58 21.64 -18.20 4.14
N ALA A 59 22.71 -18.13 4.94
CA ALA A 59 22.58 -17.87 6.36
C ALA A 59 22.07 -16.46 6.66
N GLY A 60 22.39 -15.50 5.79
CA GLY A 60 21.83 -14.15 5.81
C GLY A 60 20.37 -14.13 5.37
N LEU A 61 20.04 -14.89 4.32
CA LEU A 61 18.68 -15.03 3.80
C LEU A 61 17.72 -15.57 4.87
N ASP A 62 18.14 -16.57 5.64
CA ASP A 62 17.36 -17.11 6.77
C ASP A 62 17.05 -16.04 7.84
N LEU A 63 17.97 -15.10 8.06
CA LEU A 63 17.76 -13.99 9.00
C LEU A 63 16.78 -12.95 8.47
N ILE A 64 16.82 -12.67 7.17
CA ILE A 64 15.85 -11.77 6.54
C ILE A 64 14.45 -12.43 6.54
N LEU A 65 14.37 -13.74 6.30
CA LEU A 65 13.11 -14.48 6.42
C LEU A 65 12.54 -14.44 7.85
N GLN A 66 13.39 -14.49 8.88
CA GLN A 66 12.98 -14.31 10.27
C GLN A 66 12.46 -12.89 10.53
N ALA A 67 13.10 -11.87 9.95
CA ALA A 67 12.62 -10.48 10.01
C ALA A 67 11.23 -10.29 9.35
N LEU A 68 10.80 -11.26 8.52
CA LEU A 68 9.41 -11.58 8.16
C LEU A 68 8.38 -11.39 9.29
N GLN A 69 8.79 -11.83 10.48
CA GLN A 69 7.94 -11.99 11.66
C GLN A 69 8.29 -10.99 12.77
N ASP A 70 9.08 -9.95 12.46
CA ASP A 70 9.42 -8.89 13.42
C ASP A 70 8.15 -8.22 13.96
N ASP A 71 8.19 -7.64 15.15
CA ASP A 71 7.07 -6.91 15.75
C ASP A 71 6.85 -5.54 15.06
N SER A 72 7.92 -4.93 14.55
CA SER A 72 7.87 -3.68 13.79
C SER A 72 7.44 -3.90 12.34
N GLY A 73 6.40 -3.19 11.92
CA GLY A 73 5.95 -3.17 10.52
C GLY A 73 7.03 -2.66 9.55
N GLN A 74 7.88 -1.73 10.01
CA GLN A 74 8.99 -1.20 9.21
C GLN A 74 10.06 -2.27 8.95
N VAL A 75 10.39 -3.08 9.96
CA VAL A 75 11.36 -4.18 9.79
C VAL A 75 10.78 -5.25 8.87
N ARG A 76 9.51 -5.64 9.08
CA ARG A 76 8.83 -6.58 8.17
C ARG A 76 8.82 -6.08 6.72
N ARG A 77 8.55 -4.79 6.50
CA ARG A 77 8.60 -4.15 5.18
C ARG A 77 9.99 -4.26 4.58
N ILE A 78 11.03 -3.82 5.28
CA ILE A 78 12.41 -3.87 4.77
C ILE A 78 12.79 -5.31 4.44
N ALA A 79 12.47 -6.27 5.31
CA ALA A 79 12.68 -7.69 5.05
C ALA A 79 11.98 -8.14 3.75
N HIS A 80 10.73 -7.70 3.52
CA HIS A 80 9.99 -8.02 2.32
C HIS A 80 10.65 -7.44 1.06
N LEU A 81 11.08 -6.17 1.09
CA LEU A 81 11.77 -5.52 -0.02
C LEU A 81 13.07 -6.25 -0.38
N LEU A 82 13.87 -6.62 0.62
CA LEU A 82 15.13 -7.33 0.42
C LEU A 82 14.93 -8.73 -0.19
N LEU A 83 13.75 -9.33 -0.01
CA LEU A 83 13.39 -10.66 -0.52
C LEU A 83 12.62 -10.62 -1.84
N TRP A 84 12.13 -9.46 -2.27
CA TRP A 84 11.18 -9.35 -3.39
C TRP A 84 11.73 -9.91 -4.72
N GLU A 85 12.98 -9.58 -5.05
CA GLU A 85 13.61 -10.02 -6.31
C GLU A 85 14.15 -11.45 -6.25
N ARG A 86 14.00 -12.14 -5.11
CA ARG A 86 14.54 -13.49 -4.91
C ARG A 86 13.72 -14.54 -5.65
N THR A 87 14.40 -15.58 -6.13
CA THR A 87 13.80 -16.61 -7.00
C THR A 87 13.59 -17.94 -6.28
N GLU A 88 14.20 -18.10 -5.12
CA GLU A 88 14.18 -19.29 -4.29
C GLU A 88 12.74 -19.63 -3.86
N PRO A 89 12.28 -20.89 -4.03
CA PRO A 89 10.88 -21.26 -3.79
C PRO A 89 10.39 -20.97 -2.36
N HIS A 90 11.21 -21.25 -1.35
CA HIS A 90 10.86 -21.03 0.05
C HIS A 90 10.76 -19.53 0.39
N VAL A 91 11.62 -18.68 -0.22
CA VAL A 91 11.53 -17.22 -0.10
C VAL A 91 10.25 -16.71 -0.75
N ARG A 92 9.95 -17.18 -1.98
CA ARG A 92 8.72 -16.81 -2.69
C ARG A 92 7.47 -17.20 -1.89
N GLN A 93 7.48 -18.35 -1.24
CA GLN A 93 6.40 -18.76 -0.37
C GLN A 93 6.29 -17.87 0.88
N ALA A 94 7.41 -17.45 1.47
CA ALA A 94 7.42 -16.58 2.63
C ALA A 94 6.87 -15.17 2.31
N ILE A 95 7.33 -14.55 1.23
CA ILE A 95 6.88 -13.19 0.83
C ILE A 95 5.40 -13.15 0.44
N GLN A 96 4.85 -14.24 -0.11
CA GLN A 96 3.40 -14.33 -0.38
C GLN A 96 2.52 -14.19 0.86
N ASN A 97 3.07 -14.39 2.07
CA ASN A 97 2.34 -14.22 3.34
C ASN A 97 2.41 -12.80 3.88
N TYR A 98 3.25 -11.93 3.29
CA TYR A 98 3.42 -10.59 3.77
C TYR A 98 2.17 -9.76 3.50
N ALA A 99 1.70 -9.06 4.53
CA ALA A 99 0.66 -8.07 4.44
C ALA A 99 1.19 -6.81 5.13
N PRO A 100 1.27 -5.65 4.44
CA PRO A 100 1.52 -4.39 5.12
C PRO A 100 0.47 -4.17 6.21
N THR A 101 0.91 -3.96 7.45
CA THR A 101 0.01 -3.74 8.60
C THR A 101 0.11 -2.30 9.12
N ASP A 102 0.98 -1.49 8.55
CA ASP A 102 1.23 -0.09 8.88
C ASP A 102 0.27 0.84 8.15
N MET A 103 -0.97 0.38 7.98
CA MET A 103 -2.06 1.17 7.45
C MET A 103 -2.47 2.23 8.47
N VAL A 104 -2.92 3.38 7.96
CA VAL A 104 -3.58 4.41 8.76
C VAL A 104 -5.04 4.05 9.04
N ALA A 105 -5.71 3.51 8.03
CA ALA A 105 -7.10 3.10 8.11
C ALA A 105 -7.38 2.01 7.08
N CYS A 106 -8.30 1.10 7.40
CA CYS A 106 -8.72 0.03 6.51
C CYS A 106 -10.21 -0.27 6.68
N TRP A 107 -11.02 0.17 5.72
CA TRP A 107 -12.44 -0.19 5.62
C TRP A 107 -12.62 -1.30 4.61
N ARG A 108 -12.95 -2.50 5.09
CA ARG A 108 -13.22 -3.64 4.21
C ARG A 108 -14.50 -3.47 3.40
N LEU A 109 -15.44 -2.69 3.95
CA LEU A 109 -16.78 -2.49 3.39
C LEU A 109 -17.52 -3.83 3.23
N ASP A 110 -17.32 -4.72 4.22
CA ASP A 110 -17.83 -6.08 4.23
C ASP A 110 -19.05 -6.27 5.14
N GLU A 111 -19.64 -5.18 5.61
CA GLU A 111 -20.73 -5.19 6.57
C GLU A 111 -22.02 -5.73 5.94
N THR A 112 -22.67 -6.64 6.63
CA THR A 112 -23.89 -7.31 6.14
C THR A 112 -25.17 -6.66 6.67
N GLU A 113 -25.07 -5.83 7.70
CA GLU A 113 -26.17 -5.13 8.35
C GLU A 113 -25.68 -3.86 9.06
N GLY A 114 -26.63 -2.99 9.43
CA GLY A 114 -26.33 -1.73 10.11
C GLY A 114 -25.87 -0.62 9.16
N LYS A 115 -25.41 0.48 9.76
CA LYS A 115 -24.95 1.69 9.06
C LYS A 115 -23.50 2.02 9.36
N THR A 116 -22.73 1.12 9.96
CA THR A 116 -21.36 1.42 10.37
C THR A 116 -20.38 0.76 9.41
N ALA A 117 -19.56 1.53 8.71
CA ALA A 117 -18.40 1.03 7.98
C ALA A 117 -17.20 0.95 8.94
N THR A 118 -16.72 -0.25 9.23
CA THR A 118 -15.73 -0.48 10.29
C THR A 118 -14.31 -0.29 9.76
N ASP A 119 -13.59 0.72 10.27
CA ASP A 119 -12.13 0.75 10.23
C ASP A 119 -11.55 -0.41 11.07
N SER A 120 -10.85 -1.33 10.42
CA SER A 120 -10.26 -2.54 11.01
C SER A 120 -8.85 -2.33 11.58
N VAL A 121 -8.28 -1.13 11.40
CA VAL A 121 -6.95 -0.77 11.87
C VAL A 121 -7.01 0.31 12.95
N GLY A 122 -7.82 1.34 12.73
CA GLY A 122 -8.05 2.42 13.68
C GLY A 122 -9.44 2.40 14.29
N SER A 123 -9.88 3.57 14.79
CA SER A 123 -11.22 3.81 15.33
C SER A 123 -12.06 4.72 14.41
N HIS A 124 -11.64 4.90 13.16
CA HIS A 124 -12.24 5.84 12.21
C HIS A 124 -13.45 5.23 11.48
N HIS A 125 -14.42 4.72 12.23
CA HIS A 125 -15.61 4.12 11.63
C HIS A 125 -16.40 5.17 10.82
N GLY A 126 -16.91 4.75 9.66
CA GLY A 126 -17.77 5.55 8.81
C GLY A 126 -19.25 5.28 9.05
N THR A 127 -20.10 6.21 8.63
CA THR A 127 -21.55 6.03 8.54
C THR A 127 -21.94 5.78 7.09
N ILE A 128 -22.63 4.67 6.84
CA ILE A 128 -23.16 4.28 5.53
C ILE A 128 -24.50 4.97 5.32
N GLU A 129 -24.61 5.74 4.25
CA GLU A 129 -25.85 6.38 3.81
C GLU A 129 -26.26 5.86 2.44
N GLY A 130 -27.33 5.06 2.43
CA GLY A 130 -27.94 4.49 1.23
C GLY A 130 -27.23 3.25 0.67
N ALA A 131 -25.88 3.23 0.70
CA ALA A 131 -25.11 2.14 0.11
C ALA A 131 -25.51 0.79 0.72
N THR A 132 -25.72 -0.21 -0.14
CA THR A 132 -26.23 -1.52 0.28
C THR A 132 -25.15 -2.59 0.22
N PRO A 133 -25.10 -3.52 1.19
CA PRO A 133 -24.22 -4.68 1.10
C PRO A 133 -24.56 -5.47 -0.16
N THR A 134 -23.55 -5.71 -0.99
CA THR A 134 -23.64 -6.69 -2.06
C THR A 134 -22.74 -7.85 -1.71
N THR A 135 -23.28 -9.06 -1.85
CA THR A 135 -22.43 -10.23 -1.97
C THR A 135 -21.61 -10.05 -3.24
N ILE A 136 -20.27 -10.04 -3.13
CA ILE A 136 -19.44 -10.20 -4.31
C ILE A 136 -19.72 -11.62 -4.79
N VAL A 137 -20.54 -11.75 -5.85
CA VAL A 137 -20.60 -13.01 -6.60
C VAL A 137 -19.17 -13.25 -7.07
N PRO A 138 -18.55 -14.41 -6.77
CA PRO A 138 -17.19 -14.71 -7.20
C PRO A 138 -17.04 -14.40 -8.69
N GLY A 139 -16.30 -13.34 -8.97
CA GLY A 139 -16.12 -12.76 -10.27
C GLY A 139 -14.65 -12.38 -10.39
N ARG A 140 -14.08 -12.69 -11.55
CA ARG A 140 -12.67 -12.49 -11.90
C ARG A 140 -12.22 -11.08 -11.46
N MET A 141 -11.27 -10.98 -10.51
CA MET A 141 -10.32 -9.86 -10.57
C MET A 141 -9.40 -10.21 -11.75
N PRO A 142 -9.57 -9.58 -12.92
CA PRO A 142 -8.71 -9.89 -14.03
C PRO A 142 -7.35 -9.27 -13.72
N GLY A 143 -6.35 -10.09 -13.35
CA GLY A 143 -4.98 -9.71 -13.68
C GLY A 143 -4.92 -9.41 -15.17
N LEU A 144 -4.30 -8.27 -15.55
CA LEU A 144 -4.26 -7.72 -16.92
C LEU A 144 -4.30 -8.83 -17.99
N GLY A 145 -5.50 -9.07 -18.52
CA GLY A 145 -5.78 -10.08 -19.51
C GLY A 145 -6.54 -9.43 -20.65
N GLY A 146 -5.82 -8.58 -21.40
CA GLY A 146 -6.36 -7.85 -22.53
C GLY A 146 -5.32 -7.04 -23.28
N ALA A 147 -4.09 -7.54 -23.43
CA ALA A 147 -3.27 -7.09 -24.55
C ALA A 147 -4.00 -7.53 -25.82
N GLY A 148 -4.50 -6.56 -26.59
CA GLY A 148 -5.16 -6.83 -27.87
C GLY A 148 -4.20 -7.40 -28.93
N ASN A 149 -2.89 -7.47 -28.61
CA ASN A 149 -1.85 -8.01 -29.47
C ASN A 149 -0.76 -8.70 -28.61
N PRO A 150 -0.36 -9.96 -28.92
CA PRO A 150 0.64 -10.71 -28.15
C PRO A 150 2.05 -10.11 -28.12
N ASP A 151 2.36 -9.17 -29.02
CA ASP A 151 3.72 -8.65 -29.23
C ASP A 151 4.03 -7.37 -28.42
N GLU A 152 3.08 -6.83 -27.65
CA GLU A 152 3.29 -5.67 -26.76
C GLU A 152 3.68 -6.06 -25.32
N ILE A 153 3.86 -7.35 -25.06
CA ILE A 153 4.16 -7.87 -23.72
C ILE A 153 5.67 -7.74 -23.48
N ASN A 154 6.04 -6.83 -22.56
CA ASN A 154 7.39 -6.76 -22.02
C ASN A 154 7.76 -8.12 -21.39
N PRO A 155 8.86 -8.79 -21.80
CA PRO A 155 9.27 -10.09 -21.25
C PRO A 155 9.59 -10.06 -19.74
N ASP A 156 9.68 -8.89 -19.11
CA ASP A 156 9.88 -8.74 -17.67
C ASP A 156 8.59 -8.80 -16.83
N SER A 157 7.40 -8.85 -17.43
CA SER A 157 6.12 -9.01 -16.71
C SER A 157 5.86 -10.47 -16.32
N TYR A 158 6.67 -11.00 -15.40
CA TYR A 158 6.57 -12.39 -14.97
C TYR A 158 5.34 -12.65 -14.09
N ARG A 159 4.51 -13.60 -14.58
CA ARG A 159 3.79 -14.65 -13.82
C ARG A 159 2.57 -14.22 -13.00
N PHE A 160 1.44 -14.16 -13.68
CA PHE A 160 0.11 -14.07 -13.05
C PHE A 160 -0.41 -15.46 -12.69
N VAL A 161 -0.62 -15.68 -11.39
CA VAL A 161 -1.49 -16.74 -10.90
C VAL A 161 -2.93 -16.25 -11.09
N GLU A 162 -3.80 -17.10 -11.64
CA GLU A 162 -5.24 -16.83 -11.69
C GLU A 162 -5.77 -16.72 -10.25
N PHE A 163 -6.20 -15.53 -9.83
CA PHE A 163 -6.77 -15.32 -8.51
C PHE A 163 -8.29 -15.27 -8.60
N VAL A 164 -8.90 -16.39 -8.21
CA VAL A 164 -10.33 -16.48 -7.90
C VAL A 164 -10.49 -15.93 -6.49
N LEU A 165 -11.27 -14.87 -6.32
CA LEU A 165 -11.75 -14.47 -4.99
C LEU A 165 -12.34 -15.72 -4.32
N PRO A 166 -11.86 -16.12 -3.13
CA PRO A 166 -12.26 -17.38 -2.51
C PRO A 166 -13.79 -17.45 -2.40
N LYS A 167 -14.33 -18.65 -2.55
CA LYS A 167 -15.71 -18.96 -2.17
C LYS A 167 -15.83 -18.72 -0.66
N GLY A 168 -16.36 -17.55 -0.29
CA GLY A 168 -16.64 -17.18 1.09
C GLY A 168 -16.58 -15.67 1.29
N LEU A 169 -17.55 -14.95 0.73
CA LEU A 169 -17.96 -13.57 1.03
C LEU A 169 -16.80 -12.59 1.33
N GLY A 170 -16.07 -12.18 0.29
CA GLY A 170 -15.63 -10.79 0.27
C GLY A 170 -16.89 -9.95 0.03
N SER A 171 -17.33 -9.16 0.99
CA SER A 171 -18.49 -8.29 0.82
C SER A 171 -18.03 -6.93 0.33
N ALA A 172 -18.90 -6.23 -0.37
CA ALA A 172 -18.67 -4.88 -0.87
C ALA A 172 -19.92 -4.03 -0.59
N LEU A 173 -19.76 -2.72 -0.62
CA LEU A 173 -20.90 -1.81 -0.70
C LEU A 173 -21.19 -1.47 -2.16
N SER A 174 -22.47 -1.54 -2.53
CA SER A 174 -23.01 -1.08 -3.80
C SER A 174 -23.49 0.35 -3.66
N PHE A 175 -23.08 1.21 -4.59
CA PHE A 175 -23.40 2.62 -4.67
C PHE A 175 -24.23 2.87 -5.93
N ASP A 176 -25.48 3.33 -5.78
CA ASP A 176 -26.45 3.49 -6.86
C ASP A 176 -26.44 4.88 -7.53
N GLY A 177 -25.64 5.81 -7.00
CA GLY A 177 -25.51 7.18 -7.49
C GLY A 177 -26.19 8.25 -6.65
N ASN A 178 -26.67 7.92 -5.43
CA ASN A 178 -26.89 8.90 -4.36
C ASN A 178 -26.28 8.46 -3.00
N ASP A 179 -25.66 7.29 -2.97
CA ASP A 179 -25.08 6.65 -1.80
C ASP A 179 -23.69 7.19 -1.45
N TYR A 180 -23.32 7.12 -0.17
CA TYR A 180 -21.96 7.41 0.29
C TYR A 180 -21.64 6.79 1.66
N VAL A 181 -20.36 6.77 2.00
CA VAL A 181 -19.88 6.52 3.37
C VAL A 181 -19.19 7.77 3.90
N GLU A 182 -19.59 8.24 5.08
CA GLU A 182 -19.01 9.40 5.73
C GLU A 182 -18.14 8.99 6.93
N VAL A 183 -16.84 9.28 6.84
CA VAL A 183 -15.88 9.06 7.92
C VAL A 183 -15.59 10.43 8.58
N PRO A 184 -15.82 10.56 9.90
CA PRO A 184 -15.47 11.79 10.62
C PRO A 184 -14.01 12.17 10.45
N ASN A 185 -13.71 13.47 10.51
CA ASN A 185 -12.33 13.94 10.44
C ASN A 185 -11.48 13.36 11.59
N ALA A 186 -10.28 12.91 11.26
CA ALA A 186 -9.28 12.44 12.22
C ALA A 186 -7.86 12.93 11.83
N PRO A 187 -6.96 13.17 12.80
CA PRO A 187 -5.57 13.57 12.53
C PRO A 187 -4.81 12.62 11.60
N GLU A 188 -5.08 11.33 11.67
CA GLU A 188 -4.39 10.31 10.90
C GLU A 188 -4.76 10.36 9.41
N LEU A 189 -5.94 10.89 9.08
CA LEU A 189 -6.41 11.12 7.70
C LEU A 189 -5.88 12.45 7.11
N ASN A 190 -5.10 13.20 7.89
CA ASN A 190 -4.56 14.52 7.57
C ASN A 190 -3.06 14.45 7.29
N PHE A 191 -2.71 14.13 6.04
CA PHE A 191 -1.33 13.82 5.63
C PHE A 191 -0.37 15.03 5.60
N GLY A 192 -0.85 16.25 5.83
CA GLY A 192 0.00 17.43 5.93
C GLY A 192 0.79 17.68 4.64
N THR A 193 2.10 17.83 4.78
CA THR A 193 3.04 17.90 3.63
C THR A 193 3.63 16.54 3.28
N GLY A 194 3.25 15.48 3.99
CA GLY A 194 3.84 14.15 3.85
C GLY A 194 3.27 13.35 2.68
N ASP A 195 3.96 12.25 2.41
CA ASP A 195 3.60 11.26 1.41
C ASP A 195 2.47 10.36 1.87
N PHE A 196 1.76 9.77 0.91
CA PHE A 196 0.70 8.83 1.23
C PHE A 196 0.38 7.91 0.04
N SER A 197 -0.36 6.85 0.32
CA SER A 197 -0.90 5.94 -0.68
C SER A 197 -2.35 5.59 -0.40
N ILE A 198 -3.11 5.37 -1.45
CA ILE A 198 -4.53 5.00 -1.39
C ILE A 198 -4.71 3.69 -2.16
N CYS A 199 -5.29 2.68 -1.53
CA CYS A 199 -5.67 1.40 -2.16
C CYS A 199 -7.18 1.22 -2.08
N ILE A 200 -7.83 0.82 -3.17
CA ILE A 200 -9.29 0.62 -3.21
C ILE A 200 -9.62 -0.51 -4.18
N GLY A 201 -10.49 -1.44 -3.79
CA GLY A 201 -11.18 -2.32 -4.73
C GLY A 201 -12.43 -1.65 -5.28
N ILE A 202 -12.56 -1.54 -6.60
CA ILE A 202 -13.78 -1.01 -7.24
C ILE A 202 -14.25 -1.83 -8.44
N LYS A 203 -15.55 -1.76 -8.72
CA LYS A 203 -16.17 -2.20 -9.97
C LYS A 203 -17.11 -1.12 -10.48
N THR A 204 -16.94 -0.68 -11.73
CA THR A 204 -17.81 0.35 -12.31
C THR A 204 -17.83 0.27 -13.84
N ARG A 205 -18.91 0.79 -14.42
CA ARG A 205 -19.07 1.03 -15.87
C ARG A 205 -19.15 2.51 -16.21
N SER A 206 -18.95 3.40 -15.24
CA SER A 206 -19.16 4.83 -15.42
C SER A 206 -18.06 5.46 -16.27
N ARG A 207 -18.47 6.02 -17.41
CA ARG A 207 -17.59 6.64 -18.40
C ARG A 207 -17.89 8.12 -18.62
N GLY A 208 -18.82 8.68 -17.84
CA GLY A 208 -19.25 10.08 -17.96
C GLY A 208 -18.67 10.93 -16.84
N GLY A 209 -18.21 12.14 -17.16
CA GLY A 209 -17.86 13.16 -16.16
C GLY A 209 -16.87 12.71 -15.08
N ILE A 210 -17.08 13.23 -13.86
CA ILE A 210 -16.34 12.89 -12.64
C ILE A 210 -17.24 12.08 -11.72
N ASP A 211 -16.77 10.90 -11.31
CA ASP A 211 -17.36 10.07 -10.26
C ASP A 211 -16.36 9.94 -9.10
N VAL A 212 -16.74 10.37 -7.91
CA VAL A 212 -15.86 10.45 -6.75
C VAL A 212 -15.82 9.14 -5.99
N ILE A 213 -14.66 8.49 -5.99
CA ILE A 213 -14.44 7.26 -5.22
C ILE A 213 -14.21 7.65 -3.75
N LEU A 214 -13.28 8.57 -3.49
CA LEU A 214 -12.91 9.03 -2.15
C LEU A 214 -12.50 10.50 -2.20
N ASP A 215 -13.05 11.34 -1.34
CA ASP A 215 -12.74 12.77 -1.27
C ASP A 215 -12.62 13.24 0.19
N LYS A 216 -11.51 13.92 0.49
CA LYS A 216 -11.30 14.64 1.75
C LYS A 216 -10.78 16.03 1.43
N ARG A 217 -11.56 16.80 0.68
CA ARG A 217 -11.24 18.19 0.35
C ARG A 217 -12.20 19.19 0.98
N VAL A 218 -11.66 20.37 1.26
CA VAL A 218 -12.41 21.62 1.16
C VAL A 218 -12.45 21.98 -0.32
N GLU A 219 -13.63 22.25 -0.88
CA GLU A 219 -13.79 22.57 -2.30
C GLU A 219 -14.49 23.92 -2.50
N ILE A 220 -15.53 24.22 -1.71
CA ILE A 220 -16.32 25.45 -1.87
C ILE A 220 -16.46 26.24 -0.57
N SER A 221 -16.26 25.62 0.60
CA SER A 221 -16.42 26.30 1.89
C SER A 221 -15.17 27.05 2.35
N GLY A 222 -14.15 27.17 1.51
CA GLY A 222 -12.85 27.77 1.83
C GLY A 222 -11.85 27.57 0.70
N SER A 223 -10.57 27.87 0.95
CA SER A 223 -9.49 27.56 0.01
C SER A 223 -9.49 26.07 -0.34
N VAL A 224 -9.38 25.75 -1.63
CA VAL A 224 -9.35 24.35 -2.08
C VAL A 224 -8.13 23.65 -1.46
N GLN A 225 -8.38 22.60 -0.67
CA GLN A 225 -7.34 21.91 0.10
C GLN A 225 -7.75 20.46 0.38
N GLY A 226 -6.85 19.52 0.16
CA GLY A 226 -7.08 18.09 0.40
C GLY A 226 -6.71 17.21 -0.78
N TYR A 227 -7.25 16.00 -0.77
CA TYR A 227 -7.04 14.98 -1.80
C TYR A 227 -8.36 14.32 -2.20
N CYS A 228 -8.47 13.95 -3.48
CA CYS A 228 -9.61 13.23 -4.03
C CYS A 228 -9.14 12.19 -5.06
N CYS A 229 -9.54 10.93 -4.87
CA CYS A 229 -9.43 9.88 -5.85
C CYS A 229 -10.79 9.69 -6.54
N CYS A 230 -10.81 9.77 -7.86
CA CYS A 230 -12.02 9.75 -8.65
C CYS A 230 -11.79 9.12 -10.02
N ILE A 231 -12.89 8.92 -10.73
CA ILE A 231 -12.91 8.47 -12.12
C ILE A 231 -13.27 9.67 -12.98
N TYR A 232 -12.48 9.94 -14.00
CA TYR A 232 -12.79 10.92 -15.03
C TYR A 232 -12.88 10.25 -16.40
N GLN A 233 -14.07 10.25 -16.99
CA GLN A 233 -14.32 9.62 -18.29
C GLN A 233 -13.86 8.14 -18.34
N GLY A 234 -14.08 7.41 -17.25
CA GLY A 234 -13.69 6.00 -17.10
C GLY A 234 -12.22 5.74 -16.78
N ARG A 235 -11.41 6.78 -16.55
CA ARG A 235 -9.98 6.71 -16.22
C ARG A 235 -9.72 7.16 -14.78
N LEU A 236 -8.65 6.66 -14.16
CA LEU A 236 -8.28 7.08 -12.80
C LEU A 236 -7.78 8.53 -12.78
N LEU A 237 -8.25 9.29 -11.80
CA LEU A 237 -7.86 10.68 -11.56
C LEU A 237 -7.58 10.91 -10.07
N LEU A 238 -6.49 11.60 -9.78
CA LEU A 238 -6.18 12.12 -8.45
C LEU A 238 -6.20 13.65 -8.53
N GLN A 239 -6.86 14.27 -7.58
CA GLN A 239 -6.80 15.71 -7.38
C GLN A 239 -6.06 16.00 -6.07
N LEU A 240 -5.02 16.84 -6.13
CA LEU A 240 -4.34 17.37 -4.94
C LEU A 240 -4.49 18.88 -4.89
N ALA A 241 -4.79 19.39 -3.70
CA ALA A 241 -4.88 20.82 -3.42
C ALA A 241 -4.25 21.09 -2.06
N ASP A 242 -3.39 22.09 -1.99
CA ASP A 242 -2.58 22.38 -0.80
C ASP A 242 -2.99 23.65 -0.06
N GLY A 243 -4.16 24.20 -0.39
CA GLY A 243 -4.69 25.43 0.20
C GLY A 243 -4.04 26.71 -0.36
N ILE A 244 -3.10 26.58 -1.29
CA ILE A 244 -2.39 27.71 -1.91
C ILE A 244 -3.14 28.15 -3.17
N GLU A 245 -3.39 29.46 -3.28
CA GLU A 245 -4.08 30.11 -4.41
C GLU A 245 -5.48 29.56 -4.71
N SER A 246 -6.03 28.73 -3.80
CA SER A 246 -7.31 28.05 -3.95
C SER A 246 -7.40 27.20 -5.24
N GLU A 247 -6.28 26.64 -5.67
CA GLU A 247 -6.20 25.79 -6.85
C GLU A 247 -6.03 24.30 -6.49
N TRP A 248 -6.27 23.43 -7.48
CA TRP A 248 -5.95 22.01 -7.42
C TRP A 248 -5.22 21.56 -8.69
N THR A 249 -4.49 20.46 -8.61
CA THR A 249 -3.87 19.80 -9.77
C THR A 249 -4.59 18.49 -10.07
N ASN A 250 -4.89 18.25 -11.36
CA ASN A 250 -5.40 16.98 -11.88
C ASN A 250 -4.25 16.09 -12.33
N TYR A 251 -4.15 14.89 -11.76
CA TYR A 251 -3.26 13.82 -12.23
C TYR A 251 -4.09 12.72 -12.87
N ASP A 252 -4.08 12.68 -14.19
CA ASP A 252 -4.83 11.74 -15.00
C ASP A 252 -3.94 10.56 -15.38
N SER A 253 -4.34 9.35 -14.98
CA SER A 253 -3.57 8.13 -15.26
C SER A 253 -3.54 7.78 -16.75
N GLN A 254 -4.46 8.31 -17.55
CA GLN A 254 -4.71 7.88 -18.93
C GLN A 254 -5.07 6.39 -19.08
N PHE A 255 -5.36 5.70 -17.98
CA PHE A 255 -5.67 4.28 -17.94
C PHE A 255 -7.15 4.06 -17.61
N ALA A 256 -7.88 3.40 -18.51
CA ALA A 256 -9.31 3.18 -18.36
C ALA A 256 -9.59 1.91 -17.54
N ILE A 257 -10.48 2.02 -16.56
CA ILE A 257 -10.86 0.93 -15.64
C ILE A 257 -12.38 0.70 -15.56
N ALA A 258 -13.18 1.53 -16.24
CA ALA A 258 -14.64 1.44 -16.21
C ALA A 258 -15.18 0.39 -17.21
N ASP A 259 -14.81 -0.86 -17.01
CA ASP A 259 -15.17 -2.01 -17.86
C ASP A 259 -16.16 -3.00 -17.21
N ASP A 260 -16.75 -2.59 -16.08
CA ASP A 260 -17.65 -3.40 -15.24
C ASP A 260 -17.00 -4.64 -14.61
N LYS A 261 -15.66 -4.65 -14.49
CA LYS A 261 -14.91 -5.67 -13.73
C LYS A 261 -14.32 -5.10 -12.45
N TRP A 262 -14.04 -6.00 -11.52
CA TRP A 262 -13.35 -5.66 -10.29
C TRP A 262 -11.89 -5.35 -10.58
N HIS A 263 -11.43 -4.20 -10.09
CA HIS A 263 -10.05 -3.78 -10.13
C HIS A 263 -9.59 -3.36 -8.74
N HIS A 264 -8.41 -3.81 -8.34
CA HIS A 264 -7.72 -3.24 -7.19
C HIS A 264 -6.83 -2.11 -7.67
N ILE A 265 -7.20 -0.88 -7.31
CA ILE A 265 -6.48 0.33 -7.70
C ILE A 265 -5.58 0.77 -6.55
N VAL A 266 -4.35 1.19 -6.89
CA VAL A 266 -3.45 1.85 -5.94
C VAL A 266 -2.90 3.11 -6.59
N VAL A 267 -2.88 4.20 -5.84
CA VAL A 267 -2.09 5.40 -6.18
C VAL A 267 -1.11 5.67 -5.06
N THR A 268 0.17 5.85 -5.42
CA THR A 268 1.23 6.23 -4.47
C THR A 268 1.69 7.65 -4.80
N ILE A 269 1.80 8.47 -3.77
CA ILE A 269 2.12 9.89 -3.88
C ILE A 269 3.35 10.19 -3.03
N ASP A 270 4.51 10.18 -3.67
CA ASP A 270 5.77 10.72 -3.14
C ASP A 270 5.82 12.21 -3.50
N ARG A 271 5.54 13.09 -2.55
CA ARG A 271 5.27 14.51 -2.80
C ARG A 271 6.53 15.33 -2.99
N ASP A 272 7.68 14.88 -2.51
CA ASP A 272 8.96 15.58 -2.66
C ASP A 272 9.81 15.08 -3.85
N CYS A 273 9.33 14.07 -4.58
CA CYS A 273 9.95 13.57 -5.81
C CYS A 273 9.23 14.01 -7.11
N ALA A 274 10.00 14.54 -8.08
CA ALA A 274 9.45 14.99 -9.37
C ALA A 274 8.87 13.86 -10.25
N ASP A 275 9.26 12.62 -9.99
CA ASP A 275 8.67 11.40 -10.58
C ASP A 275 8.02 10.56 -9.46
N GLY A 276 7.31 11.21 -8.53
CA GLY A 276 6.81 10.59 -7.32
C GLY A 276 5.40 9.99 -7.38
N GLY A 277 4.65 10.26 -8.45
CA GLY A 277 3.30 9.73 -8.66
C GLY A 277 3.28 8.41 -9.45
N ARG A 278 2.65 7.36 -8.90
CA ARG A 278 2.45 6.07 -9.58
C ARG A 278 1.00 5.60 -9.48
N TRP A 279 0.56 4.85 -10.48
CA TRP A 279 -0.73 4.16 -10.51
C TRP A 279 -0.50 2.67 -10.65
N TYR A 280 -1.30 1.88 -9.95
CA TYR A 280 -1.31 0.44 -10.11
C TYR A 280 -2.74 -0.06 -10.24
N VAL A 281 -2.93 -1.04 -11.12
CA VAL A 281 -4.19 -1.76 -11.29
C VAL A 281 -3.85 -3.25 -11.22
N ASP A 282 -4.53 -3.96 -10.31
CA ASP A 282 -4.39 -5.41 -10.10
C ASP A 282 -2.94 -5.83 -9.81
N GLY A 283 -2.23 -4.99 -9.06
CA GLY A 283 -0.85 -5.21 -8.64
C GLY A 283 0.21 -4.73 -9.63
N ILE A 284 -0.18 -4.22 -10.80
CA ILE A 284 0.74 -3.87 -11.89
C ILE A 284 0.76 -2.36 -12.07
N GLU A 285 1.93 -1.76 -12.22
CA GLU A 285 2.06 -0.34 -12.52
C GLU A 285 1.45 -0.04 -13.90
N VAL A 286 0.60 0.98 -14.01
CA VAL A 286 -0.09 1.35 -15.25
C VAL A 286 -0.13 2.86 -15.45
N GLY A 287 -0.49 3.28 -16.65
CA GLY A 287 -0.82 4.67 -16.92
C GLY A 287 0.36 5.63 -16.84
N LYS A 288 0.05 6.93 -16.80
CA LYS A 288 1.03 8.02 -16.79
C LYS A 288 1.48 8.34 -15.37
N ARG A 289 2.78 8.19 -15.11
CA ARG A 289 3.47 8.73 -13.93
C ARG A 289 3.31 10.25 -13.86
N PHE A 290 3.29 10.82 -12.66
CA PHE A 290 3.09 12.26 -12.50
C PHE A 290 4.04 12.88 -11.49
N ASN A 291 4.22 14.20 -11.64
CA ASN A 291 5.00 15.04 -10.75
C ASN A 291 4.06 15.73 -9.74
N PRO A 292 4.04 15.32 -8.46
CA PRO A 292 3.25 15.98 -7.41
C PRO A 292 3.93 17.22 -6.80
N THR A 293 5.17 17.56 -7.20
CA THR A 293 5.97 18.59 -6.50
C THR A 293 5.47 20.02 -6.69
N ASN A 294 4.46 20.25 -7.53
CA ASN A 294 3.78 21.53 -7.67
C ASN A 294 2.72 21.77 -6.58
N ARG A 295 2.44 20.77 -5.73
CA ARG A 295 1.58 20.90 -4.55
C ARG A 295 2.38 20.46 -3.34
N GLN A 296 3.10 21.38 -2.69
CA GLN A 296 3.97 21.10 -1.52
C GLN A 296 3.38 21.56 -0.19
N GLY A 297 2.36 22.43 -0.21
CA GLY A 297 1.70 22.86 1.01
C GLY A 297 0.93 21.73 1.70
N SER A 298 0.32 22.03 2.84
CA SER A 298 -0.46 21.02 3.57
C SER A 298 -1.72 20.61 2.79
N VAL A 299 -1.99 19.30 2.66
CA VAL A 299 -3.29 18.78 2.19
C VAL A 299 -4.24 18.49 3.37
N SER A 300 -3.83 18.74 4.61
CA SER A 300 -4.70 18.51 5.77
C SER A 300 -5.84 19.52 5.84
N ASN A 301 -7.01 19.05 6.28
CA ASN A 301 -8.18 19.88 6.49
C ASN A 301 -9.19 19.19 7.43
N PHE A 302 -10.19 19.93 7.92
CA PHE A 302 -11.16 19.42 8.89
C PHE A 302 -12.41 18.79 8.26
N LYS A 303 -12.49 18.63 6.94
CA LYS A 303 -13.65 17.98 6.30
C LYS A 303 -13.66 16.48 6.60
N PRO A 304 -14.84 15.86 6.65
CA PRO A 304 -14.92 14.40 6.69
C PRO A 304 -14.27 13.82 5.43
N LEU A 305 -13.78 12.58 5.55
CA LEU A 305 -13.44 11.78 4.38
C LEU A 305 -14.73 11.11 3.91
N ILE A 306 -15.12 11.34 2.66
CA ILE A 306 -16.31 10.77 2.07
C ILE A 306 -15.93 9.78 0.99
N MET A 307 -16.50 8.58 1.04
CA MET A 307 -16.43 7.61 -0.05
C MET A 307 -17.73 7.67 -0.85
N GLY A 308 -17.64 7.80 -2.17
CA GLY A 308 -18.79 7.78 -3.07
C GLY A 308 -19.38 9.14 -3.45
N ARG A 309 -18.89 10.27 -2.92
CA ARG A 309 -19.24 11.64 -3.37
C ARG A 309 -18.24 12.68 -2.90
N ARG A 310 -18.32 13.89 -3.45
CA ARG A 310 -17.58 15.07 -2.96
C ARG A 310 -17.92 15.37 -1.49
N SER A 311 -16.88 15.70 -0.72
CA SER A 311 -16.98 16.01 0.71
C SER A 311 -17.64 17.34 1.02
N ASP A 312 -17.45 18.34 0.15
CA ASP A 312 -17.81 19.72 0.45
C ASP A 312 -18.75 20.37 -0.59
N ASN A 313 -19.09 19.67 -1.68
CA ASN A 313 -19.91 20.24 -2.76
C ASN A 313 -21.17 19.41 -3.01
N SER A 314 -22.22 19.65 -2.23
CA SER A 314 -23.50 18.93 -2.33
C SER A 314 -24.32 19.28 -3.59
N SER A 315 -24.08 20.45 -4.20
CA SER A 315 -24.76 20.86 -5.43
C SER A 315 -24.22 20.16 -6.69
N SER A 316 -22.99 19.67 -6.63
CA SER A 316 -22.35 18.86 -7.68
C SER A 316 -21.65 17.65 -7.05
N PRO A 317 -22.40 16.71 -6.46
CA PRO A 317 -21.85 15.68 -5.57
C PRO A 317 -20.94 14.68 -6.27
N GLY A 318 -21.05 14.52 -7.59
CA GLY A 318 -20.21 13.59 -8.36
C GLY A 318 -20.32 12.16 -7.85
N PHE A 319 -21.53 11.69 -7.57
CA PHE A 319 -21.75 10.38 -6.94
C PHE A 319 -21.12 9.23 -7.72
N PHE A 320 -20.42 8.36 -7.01
CA PHE A 320 -19.94 7.10 -7.56
C PHE A 320 -21.09 6.14 -7.85
N LYS A 321 -20.98 5.43 -8.98
CA LYS A 321 -21.89 4.36 -9.36
C LYS A 321 -21.10 3.08 -9.60
N GLY A 322 -21.32 2.08 -8.76
CA GLY A 322 -20.55 0.85 -8.81
C GLY A 322 -20.50 0.13 -7.48
N SER A 323 -19.47 -0.69 -7.29
CA SER A 323 -19.20 -1.38 -6.04
C SER A 323 -17.81 -1.00 -5.53
N MET A 324 -17.66 -0.91 -4.21
CA MET A 324 -16.39 -0.60 -3.53
C MET A 324 -16.12 -1.60 -2.41
N SER A 325 -14.86 -1.98 -2.24
CA SER A 325 -14.37 -2.85 -1.17
C SER A 325 -12.94 -2.47 -0.82
N ASP A 326 -12.49 -2.86 0.38
CA ASP A 326 -11.09 -2.84 0.78
C ASP A 326 -10.37 -1.48 0.55
N VAL A 327 -10.93 -0.42 1.13
CA VAL A 327 -10.32 0.91 1.12
C VAL A 327 -9.23 0.96 2.19
N ARG A 328 -7.98 1.19 1.77
CA ARG A 328 -6.83 1.32 2.66
C ARG A 328 -6.09 2.61 2.43
N LEU A 329 -5.63 3.22 3.51
CA LEU A 329 -4.81 4.44 3.49
C LEU A 329 -3.48 4.17 4.18
N PHE A 330 -2.41 4.72 3.63
CA PHE A 330 -1.07 4.67 4.19
C PHE A 330 -0.50 6.10 4.24
N ASN A 331 0.15 6.48 5.33
CA ASN A 331 0.86 7.76 5.49
C ASN A 331 2.30 7.71 4.93
N ARG A 332 2.49 6.93 3.87
CA ARG A 332 3.75 6.79 3.15
C ARG A 332 3.51 6.31 1.73
N VAL A 333 4.56 6.38 0.93
CA VAL A 333 4.66 5.72 -0.36
C VAL A 333 4.72 4.21 -0.14
N LEU A 334 3.85 3.45 -0.81
CA LEU A 334 3.99 2.01 -0.96
C LEU A 334 5.03 1.71 -2.04
N ASP A 335 5.96 0.81 -1.75
CA ASP A 335 6.91 0.37 -2.76
C ASP A 335 6.23 -0.57 -3.77
N ALA A 336 6.81 -0.65 -4.97
CA ALA A 336 6.31 -1.52 -6.04
C ALA A 336 6.19 -3.00 -5.62
N ALA A 337 7.02 -3.46 -4.68
CA ALA A 337 6.94 -4.82 -4.13
C ALA A 337 5.74 -5.03 -3.20
N GLU A 338 5.32 -3.99 -2.47
CA GLU A 338 4.24 -4.10 -1.48
C GLU A 338 2.86 -4.12 -2.16
N VAL A 339 2.72 -3.46 -3.31
CA VAL A 339 1.45 -3.36 -4.03
C VAL A 339 0.90 -4.73 -4.44
N PRO A 340 1.69 -5.63 -5.06
CA PRO A 340 1.25 -7.01 -5.31
C PRO A 340 0.94 -7.80 -4.04
N ALA A 341 1.66 -7.57 -2.94
CA ALA A 341 1.41 -8.25 -1.67
C ALA A 341 0.06 -7.82 -1.07
N ILE A 342 -0.26 -6.52 -1.11
CA ILE A 342 -1.58 -6.01 -0.71
C ILE A 342 -2.66 -6.66 -1.56
N TYR A 343 -2.51 -6.65 -2.89
CA TYR A 343 -3.46 -7.27 -3.81
C TYR A 343 -3.72 -8.76 -3.49
N GLN A 344 -2.67 -9.53 -3.17
CA GLN A 344 -2.79 -10.93 -2.78
C GLN A 344 -3.55 -11.15 -1.47
N VAL A 345 -3.55 -10.17 -0.56
CA VAL A 345 -4.28 -10.25 0.73
C VAL A 345 -5.76 -9.91 0.54
N VAL A 346 -6.11 -9.05 -0.41
CA VAL A 346 -7.52 -8.74 -0.75
C VAL A 346 -8.24 -9.97 -1.32
N GLY A 347 -7.52 -10.84 -2.05
CA GLY A 347 -8.00 -12.16 -2.45
C GLY A 347 -7.65 -13.23 -1.41
N VAL A 348 -8.48 -13.43 -0.38
CA VAL A 348 -8.18 -14.41 0.68
C VAL A 348 -7.78 -15.79 0.10
N ARG A 349 -6.73 -16.37 0.67
CA ARG A 349 -6.16 -17.67 0.25
C ARG A 349 -7.15 -18.81 0.43
N VAL A 350 -7.44 -19.57 -0.63
CA VAL A 350 -7.94 -20.94 -0.49
C VAL A 350 -6.73 -21.87 -0.37
N THR A 351 -6.44 -22.37 0.82
CA THR A 351 -5.60 -23.57 0.94
C THR A 351 -6.39 -24.75 0.34
N ARG A 352 -5.76 -25.49 -0.58
CA ARG A 352 -6.34 -26.63 -1.32
C ARG A 352 -6.92 -27.77 -0.46
N SER A 353 -6.88 -27.69 0.87
CA SER A 353 -7.25 -28.78 1.77
C SER A 353 -8.75 -28.99 1.97
N SER A 354 -9.63 -28.11 1.48
CA SER A 354 -11.08 -28.25 1.68
C SER A 354 -11.86 -28.87 0.51
N PHE A 355 -11.20 -29.33 -0.57
CA PHE A 355 -11.89 -29.95 -1.72
C PHE A 355 -11.97 -31.49 -1.72
N GLN A 356 -11.49 -32.16 -0.66
CA GLN A 356 -11.66 -33.61 -0.50
C GLN A 356 -12.44 -33.98 0.75
N ARG A 357 -13.74 -33.70 0.75
CA ARG A 357 -14.71 -34.50 1.50
C ARG A 357 -16.11 -34.24 0.96
N GLY A 358 -16.59 -35.15 0.10
CA GLY A 358 -17.99 -35.12 -0.33
C GLY A 358 -18.27 -35.64 -1.73
N ILE A 359 -17.62 -36.72 -2.17
CA ILE A 359 -18.22 -37.62 -3.15
C ILE A 359 -17.99 -39.04 -2.62
N ARG A 360 -19.04 -39.60 -2.01
CA ARG A 360 -19.28 -41.04 -1.95
C ARG A 360 -20.62 -41.28 -2.59
#